data_AF-A0A6G1AD97-F1
#
_entry.id   AF-A0A6G1AD97-F1
#
_cell.length_a   1.000
_cell.length_b   1.000
_cell.length_c   1.000
_cell.angle_alpha   90.00
_cell.angle_beta   90.00
_cell.angle_gamma   90.00
#
_symmetry.space_group_name_H-M   'P 1'
#
loop_
_entity.id
_entity.type
_entity.pdbx_description
1 polymer ?
#
loop_
_entity_poly.entity_id
_entity_poly.type
_entity_poly.pdbx_seq_one_letter_code
_entity_poly.pdbx_strand_id
1 'polypeptide(L)'
;ELRTILIKLITGLEKGMEDIREAIATKAMELKDSCDKLKNAINKVHNKMEASNAQSEEAERIGDLEDTIIEKEEAKRKRDKLIQEHRRRVPELSDIIKWNNIHIIGIPEEEERGTSAEGVLEQVIAANFPNQGKEADTETQEAQRTPLRPNLNRSSA
;
A
#
# COMPACT_ATOMS: atom_id res chain seq x y z
N GLU A 1 15.74 6.98 103.57
CA GLU A 1 16.71 6.70 102.48
C GLU A 1 16.11 5.91 101.32
N LEU A 2 15.48 4.75 101.56
CA LEU A 2 14.86 3.91 100.51
C LEU A 2 13.85 4.64 99.60
N ARG A 3 12.96 5.45 100.16
CA ARG A 3 11.95 6.22 99.40
C ARG A 3 12.59 7.13 98.34
N THR A 4 13.70 7.80 98.68
CA THR A 4 14.41 8.73 97.79
C THR A 4 15.12 7.98 96.67
N ILE A 5 15.66 6.79 96.95
CA ILE A 5 16.27 5.91 95.94
C ILE A 5 15.21 5.43 94.95
N LEU A 6 14.04 5.01 95.44
CA LEU A 6 12.94 4.51 94.62
C LEU A 6 12.42 5.60 93.66
N ILE A 7 12.24 6.83 94.17
CA ILE A 7 11.80 7.97 93.35
C ILE A 7 12.80 8.24 92.22
N LYS A 8 14.11 8.30 92.53
CA LYS A 8 15.16 8.52 91.51
C LYS A 8 15.15 7.45 90.42
N LEU A 9 14.97 6.19 90.79
CA LEU A 9 14.88 5.05 89.86
C LEU A 9 13.67 5.19 88.91
N ILE A 10 12.49 5.49 89.46
CA ILE A 10 11.26 5.66 88.67
C ILE A 10 11.41 6.84 87.70
N THR A 11 11.86 8.01 88.17
CA THR A 11 12.07 9.16 87.27
C THR A 11 13.13 8.89 86.19
N GLY A 12 14.15 8.07 86.49
CA GLY A 12 15.14 7.67 85.50
C GLY A 12 14.56 6.76 84.42
N LEU A 13 13.71 5.81 84.81
CA LEU A 13 12.98 4.94 83.87
C LEU A 13 11.98 5.72 83.03
N GLU A 14 11.21 6.63 83.63
CA GLU A 14 10.26 7.49 82.92
C GLU A 14 10.96 8.32 81.85
N LYS A 15 12.11 8.92 82.19
CA LYS A 15 12.91 9.68 81.22
C LYS A 15 13.43 8.80 80.08
N GLY A 16 13.98 7.62 80.39
CA GLY A 16 14.46 6.70 79.36
C GLY A 16 13.34 6.17 78.45
N MET A 17 12.14 5.97 78.98
CA MET A 17 10.96 5.62 78.19
C MET A 17 10.52 6.75 77.26
N GLU A 18 10.61 8.01 77.70
CA GLU A 18 10.32 9.17 76.86
C GLU A 18 11.34 9.30 75.72
N ASP A 19 12.64 9.21 76.03
CA ASP A 19 13.72 9.26 75.03
C ASP A 19 13.54 8.18 73.95
N ILE A 20 13.18 6.95 74.36
CA ILE A 20 12.89 5.84 73.43
C ILE A 20 11.65 6.13 72.57
N ARG A 21 10.59 6.70 73.17
CA ARG A 21 9.35 7.03 72.46
C ARG A 21 9.61 8.07 71.37
N GLU A 22 10.36 9.13 71.68
CA GLU A 22 10.74 10.15 70.71
C GLU A 22 11.61 9.58 69.58
N ALA A 23 12.56 8.70 69.90
CA ALA A 23 13.40 8.03 68.91
C ALA A 23 12.57 7.15 67.95
N ILE A 24 11.62 6.37 68.48
CA ILE A 24 10.71 5.53 67.68
C ILE A 24 9.82 6.41 66.79
N ALA A 25 9.24 7.49 67.32
CA ALA A 25 8.39 8.40 66.55
C ALA A 25 9.16 9.03 65.38
N THR A 26 10.39 9.48 65.64
CA THR A 26 11.28 10.05 64.61
C THR A 26 11.58 9.02 63.51
N LYS A 27 11.98 7.80 63.89
CA LYS A 27 12.27 6.73 62.91
C LYS A 27 11.04 6.29 62.13
N ALA A 28 9.86 6.27 62.75
CA ALA A 28 8.61 5.96 62.06
C ALA A 28 8.25 7.01 61.01
N MET A 29 8.48 8.29 61.29
CA MET A 29 8.29 9.38 60.31
C MET A 29 9.28 9.25 59.14
N GLU A 30 10.57 9.01 59.41
CA GLU A 30 11.59 8.81 58.37
C GLU A 30 11.24 7.62 57.45
N LEU A 31 10.78 6.50 58.03
CA LEU A 31 10.36 5.33 57.28
C LEU A 31 9.13 5.62 56.41
N LYS A 32 8.16 6.37 56.94
CA LYS A 32 6.97 6.76 56.18
C LYS A 32 7.34 7.63 54.97
N ASP A 33 8.17 8.63 55.16
CA ASP A 33 8.65 9.50 54.07
C ASP A 33 9.43 8.70 53.02
N SER A 34 10.22 7.72 53.45
CA SER A 34 10.94 6.82 52.56
C SER A 34 9.96 5.95 51.75
N CYS A 35 8.96 5.37 52.39
CA CYS A 35 7.91 4.58 51.73
C CYS A 35 7.14 5.41 50.69
N ASP A 36 6.79 6.66 51.00
CA ASP A 36 6.10 7.54 50.06
C ASP A 36 6.96 7.90 48.85
N LYS A 37 8.26 8.16 49.05
CA LYS A 37 9.23 8.35 47.96
C LYS A 37 9.35 7.11 47.08
N LEU A 38 9.44 5.92 47.68
CA LEU A 38 9.50 4.65 46.95
C LEU A 38 8.24 4.41 46.14
N LYS A 39 7.06 4.66 46.72
CA LYS A 39 5.77 4.53 46.03
C LYS A 39 5.71 5.42 44.78
N ASN A 40 6.13 6.68 44.90
CA ASN A 40 6.18 7.61 43.78
C ASN A 40 7.18 7.17 42.70
N ALA A 41 8.34 6.65 43.11
CA ALA A 41 9.33 6.11 42.19
C ALA A 41 8.80 4.89 41.41
N ILE A 42 8.13 3.96 42.09
CA ILE A 42 7.51 2.78 41.48
C ILE A 42 6.47 3.19 40.44
N ASN A 43 5.57 4.12 40.79
CA ASN A 43 4.56 4.62 39.85
C ASN A 43 5.18 5.26 38.61
N LYS A 44 6.26 6.04 38.79
CA LYS A 44 6.98 6.65 37.67
C LYS A 44 7.63 5.61 36.75
N VAL A 45 8.18 4.54 37.32
CA VAL A 45 8.75 3.42 36.55
C VAL A 45 7.65 2.67 35.81
N HIS A 46 6.53 2.38 36.47
CA HIS A 46 5.40 1.69 35.87
C HIS A 46 4.85 2.42 34.64
N ASN A 47 4.57 3.72 34.75
CA ASN A 47 4.07 4.52 33.63
C ASN A 47 5.07 4.56 32.45
N LYS A 48 6.37 4.60 32.74
CA LYS A 48 7.41 4.55 31.69
C LYS A 48 7.45 3.19 31.00
N MET A 49 7.27 2.11 31.75
CA MET A 49 7.23 0.75 31.22
C MET A 49 6.02 0.56 30.29
N GLU A 50 4.84 1.04 30.69
CA GLU A 50 3.65 0.99 29.83
C GLU A 50 3.85 1.77 28.53
N ALA A 51 4.41 2.99 28.61
CA ALA A 51 4.73 3.78 27.43
C ALA A 51 5.74 3.07 26.50
N SER A 52 6.76 2.42 27.07
CA SER A 52 7.76 1.65 26.31
C SER A 52 7.14 0.42 25.64
N ASN A 53 6.23 -0.27 26.30
CA ASN A 53 5.54 -1.43 25.73
C ASN A 53 4.69 -1.03 24.52
N ALA A 54 3.93 0.08 24.63
CA ALA A 54 3.15 0.59 23.51
C ALA A 54 4.03 0.98 22.30
N GLN A 55 5.21 1.55 22.54
CA GLN A 55 6.18 1.84 21.47
C GLN A 55 6.75 0.57 20.84
N SER A 56 6.95 -0.50 21.62
CA SER A 56 7.43 -1.79 21.12
C SER A 56 6.40 -2.48 20.23
N GLU A 57 5.12 -2.48 20.62
CA GLU A 57 4.03 -3.03 19.80
C GLU A 57 3.90 -2.30 18.46
N GLU A 58 4.09 -0.97 18.46
CA GLU A 58 4.07 -0.19 17.22
C GLU A 58 5.26 -0.53 16.31
N ALA A 59 6.45 -0.76 16.87
CA ALA A 59 7.62 -1.17 16.10
C ALA A 59 7.44 -2.54 15.42
N GLU A 60 6.78 -3.49 16.09
CA GLU A 60 6.43 -4.79 15.52
C GLU A 60 5.47 -4.65 14.32
N ARG A 61 4.42 -3.83 14.46
CA ARG A 61 3.49 -3.53 13.36
C ARG A 61 4.16 -2.88 12.15
N ILE A 62 5.16 -2.02 12.39
CA ILE A 62 5.95 -1.42 11.31
C ILE A 62 6.69 -2.52 10.53
N GLY A 63 7.27 -3.50 11.22
CA GLY A 63 7.92 -4.66 10.59
C GLY A 63 6.98 -5.43 9.66
N ASP A 64 5.78 -5.77 10.13
CA ASP A 64 4.78 -6.48 9.31
C ASP A 64 4.36 -5.69 8.05
N LEU A 65 4.27 -4.36 8.18
CA LEU A 65 3.97 -3.47 7.06
C LEU A 65 5.13 -3.39 6.05
N GLU A 66 6.37 -3.40 6.51
CA GLU A 66 7.56 -3.42 5.66
C GLU A 66 7.60 -4.68 4.79
N ASP A 67 7.35 -5.85 5.38
CA ASP A 67 7.27 -7.12 4.65
C ASP A 67 6.15 -7.10 3.59
N THR A 68 4.97 -6.60 3.98
CA THR A 68 3.84 -6.44 3.06
C THR A 68 4.18 -5.50 1.88
N ILE A 69 4.96 -4.45 2.11
CA ILE A 69 5.40 -3.52 1.06
C ILE A 69 6.36 -4.22 0.09
N ILE A 70 7.32 -5.00 0.61
CA ILE A 70 8.27 -5.75 -0.22
C ILE A 70 7.53 -6.72 -1.14
N GLU A 71 6.58 -7.50 -0.61
CA GLU A 71 5.77 -8.44 -1.40
C GLU A 71 4.98 -7.74 -2.51
N LYS A 72 4.34 -6.60 -2.20
CA LYS A 72 3.57 -5.81 -3.18
C LYS A 72 4.46 -5.27 -4.29
N GLU A 73 5.66 -4.83 -3.97
CA GLU A 73 6.61 -4.30 -4.95
C GLU A 73 7.14 -5.41 -5.88
N GLU A 74 7.41 -6.60 -5.35
CA GLU A 74 7.75 -7.77 -6.18
C GLU A 74 6.61 -8.17 -7.12
N ALA A 75 5.37 -8.22 -6.59
CA ALA A 75 4.19 -8.53 -7.39
C ALA A 75 3.96 -7.48 -8.50
N LYS A 76 4.22 -6.20 -8.21
CA LYS A 76 4.17 -5.11 -9.20
C LYS A 76 5.22 -5.31 -10.29
N ARG A 77 6.48 -5.58 -9.93
CA ARG A 77 7.55 -5.86 -10.91
C ARG A 77 7.23 -7.04 -11.82
N LYS A 78 6.62 -8.10 -11.30
CA LYS A 78 6.18 -9.25 -12.11
C LYS A 78 5.11 -8.84 -13.12
N ARG A 79 4.11 -8.06 -12.71
CA ARG A 79 3.07 -7.53 -13.61
C ARG A 79 3.65 -6.60 -14.67
N ASP A 80 4.56 -5.72 -14.30
CA ASP A 80 5.18 -4.77 -15.24
C ASP A 80 5.98 -5.49 -16.34
N LYS A 81 6.70 -6.56 -15.98
CA LYS A 81 7.40 -7.42 -16.96
C LYS A 81 6.44 -8.07 -17.95
N LEU A 82 5.31 -8.61 -17.47
CA LEU A 82 4.27 -9.20 -18.34
C LEU A 82 3.67 -8.15 -19.27
N ILE A 83 3.34 -6.97 -18.75
CA ILE A 83 2.82 -5.86 -19.56
C ILE A 83 3.83 -5.46 -20.64
N GLN A 84 5.12 -5.40 -20.31
CA GLN A 84 6.17 -5.06 -21.26
C GLN A 84 6.32 -6.13 -22.35
N GLU A 85 6.26 -7.41 -22.00
CA GLU A 85 6.29 -8.52 -22.96
C GLU A 85 5.08 -8.45 -23.91
N HIS A 86 3.87 -8.30 -23.37
CA HIS A 86 2.67 -8.18 -24.19
C HIS A 86 2.71 -6.94 -25.09
N ARG A 87 3.14 -5.78 -24.56
CA ARG A 87 3.30 -4.56 -25.34
C ARG A 87 4.26 -4.74 -26.52
N ARG A 88 5.31 -5.56 -26.37
CA ARG A 88 6.24 -5.88 -27.47
C ARG A 88 5.62 -6.80 -28.53
N ARG A 89 4.78 -7.74 -28.11
CA ARG A 89 4.12 -8.71 -29.00
C ARG A 89 2.89 -8.18 -29.74
N VAL A 90 2.24 -7.13 -29.20
CA VAL A 90 1.04 -6.54 -29.82
C VAL A 90 1.30 -6.04 -31.26
N PRO A 91 2.38 -5.29 -31.56
CA PRO A 91 2.72 -4.92 -32.94
C PRO A 91 2.90 -6.13 -33.84
N GLU A 92 3.67 -7.14 -33.41
CA GLU A 92 3.92 -8.36 -34.19
C GLU A 92 2.61 -9.07 -34.58
N LEU A 93 1.68 -9.22 -33.63
CA LEU A 93 0.37 -9.81 -33.88
C LEU A 93 -0.50 -8.91 -34.77
N SER A 94 -0.46 -7.59 -34.57
CA SER A 94 -1.19 -6.64 -35.43
C SER A 94 -0.72 -6.74 -36.88
N ASP A 95 0.58 -6.88 -37.11
CA ASP A 95 1.15 -6.96 -38.45
C ASP A 95 0.76 -8.28 -39.14
N ILE A 96 0.75 -9.39 -38.40
CA ILE A 96 0.25 -10.68 -38.90
C ILE A 96 -1.22 -10.59 -39.30
N ILE A 97 -2.06 -10.00 -38.44
CA ILE A 97 -3.50 -9.85 -38.70
C ILE A 97 -3.76 -8.96 -39.92
N LYS A 98 -2.92 -7.93 -40.13
CA LYS A 98 -3.08 -6.96 -41.21
C LYS A 98 -2.30 -7.31 -42.48
N TRP A 99 -1.60 -8.45 -42.52
CA TRP A 99 -0.69 -8.79 -43.61
C TRP A 99 -1.35 -8.79 -44.99
N ASN A 100 -2.62 -9.23 -45.09
CA ASN A 100 -3.39 -9.25 -46.33
C ASN A 100 -4.23 -7.98 -46.56
N ASN A 101 -4.19 -6.99 -45.65
CA ASN A 101 -5.05 -5.83 -45.73
C ASN A 101 -4.45 -4.77 -46.66
N ILE A 102 -5.24 -4.31 -47.64
CA ILE A 102 -4.86 -3.25 -48.57
C ILE A 102 -5.51 -1.94 -48.16
N HIS A 103 -4.73 -0.85 -48.12
CA HIS A 103 -5.26 0.50 -47.86
C HIS A 103 -5.32 1.29 -49.17
N ILE A 104 -6.53 1.65 -49.59
CA ILE A 104 -6.77 2.49 -50.78
C ILE A 104 -7.07 3.91 -50.30
N ILE A 105 -6.33 4.89 -50.82
CA ILE A 105 -6.42 6.30 -50.44
C ILE A 105 -6.88 7.12 -51.66
N GLY A 106 -7.57 8.23 -51.41
CA GLY A 106 -8.00 9.16 -52.45
C GLY A 106 -9.38 8.87 -53.04
N ILE A 107 -10.09 7.86 -52.52
CA ILE A 107 -11.47 7.55 -52.90
C ILE A 107 -12.43 8.59 -52.30
N PRO A 108 -13.24 9.31 -53.09
CA PRO A 108 -14.27 10.21 -52.57
C PRO A 108 -15.29 9.47 -51.72
N GLU A 109 -15.81 10.09 -50.66
CA GLU A 109 -16.80 9.45 -49.77
C GLU A 109 -18.13 9.11 -50.47
N GLU A 110 -18.46 9.78 -51.58
CA GLU A 110 -19.71 9.58 -52.30
C GLU A 110 -19.72 8.34 -53.20
N GLU A 111 -18.54 7.87 -53.64
CA GLU A 111 -18.42 6.66 -54.47
C GLU A 111 -18.95 5.41 -53.73
N GLU A 112 -18.69 5.34 -52.42
CA GLU A 112 -19.19 4.29 -51.54
C GLU A 112 -20.67 4.45 -51.15
N ARG A 113 -21.34 5.58 -51.48
CA ARG A 113 -22.78 5.76 -51.23
C ARG A 113 -23.64 5.14 -52.33
N GLY A 114 -23.12 5.07 -53.56
CA GLY A 114 -23.80 4.48 -54.72
C GLY A 114 -23.45 3.02 -54.96
N THR A 115 -22.28 2.57 -54.47
CA THR A 115 -21.77 1.20 -54.57
C THR A 115 -21.14 0.78 -53.24
N SER A 116 -21.11 -0.51 -52.89
CA SER A 116 -20.44 -0.96 -51.65
C SER A 116 -18.93 -0.70 -51.71
N ALA A 117 -18.24 -0.70 -50.56
CA ALA A 117 -16.78 -0.55 -50.52
C ALA A 117 -16.05 -1.63 -51.35
N GLU A 118 -16.62 -2.83 -51.44
CA GLU A 118 -16.16 -3.90 -52.32
C GLU A 118 -16.38 -3.56 -53.80
N GLY A 119 -17.56 -3.03 -54.17
CA GLY A 119 -17.82 -2.59 -55.54
C GLY A 119 -16.92 -1.43 -56.00
N VAL A 120 -16.49 -0.56 -55.08
CA VAL A 120 -15.48 0.46 -55.37
C VAL A 120 -14.10 -0.18 -55.61
N LEU A 121 -13.72 -1.18 -54.81
CA LEU A 121 -12.48 -1.94 -55.00
C LEU A 121 -12.46 -2.63 -56.38
N GLU A 122 -13.54 -3.29 -56.78
CA GLU A 122 -13.67 -3.93 -58.09
C GLU A 122 -13.50 -2.93 -59.25
N GLN A 123 -14.13 -1.76 -59.15
CA GLN A 123 -13.99 -0.69 -60.14
C GLN A 123 -12.54 -0.19 -60.25
N VAL A 124 -11.86 -0.01 -59.11
CA VAL A 124 -10.45 0.39 -59.06
C VAL A 124 -9.56 -0.66 -59.72
N ILE A 125 -9.78 -1.95 -59.44
CA ILE A 125 -9.02 -3.05 -60.05
C ILE A 125 -9.28 -3.10 -61.56
N ALA A 126 -10.54 -3.05 -62.01
CA ALA A 126 -10.88 -3.10 -63.43
C ALA A 126 -10.30 -1.92 -64.22
N ALA A 127 -10.29 -0.72 -63.64
CA ALA A 127 -9.77 0.49 -64.27
C ALA A 127 -8.23 0.48 -64.39
N ASN A 128 -7.52 -0.06 -63.40
CA ASN A 128 -6.05 -0.01 -63.35
C ASN A 128 -5.37 -1.31 -63.80
N PHE A 129 -6.02 -2.46 -63.59
CA PHE A 129 -5.49 -3.80 -63.84
C PHE A 129 -6.48 -4.64 -64.66
N PRO A 130 -6.74 -4.29 -65.94
CA PRO A 130 -7.78 -4.89 -66.76
C PRO A 130 -7.61 -6.40 -67.03
N ASN A 131 -6.39 -6.93 -66.84
CA ASN A 131 -6.09 -8.35 -66.98
C ASN A 131 -6.29 -9.13 -65.66
N GLN A 132 -6.29 -8.46 -64.51
CA GLN A 132 -6.43 -9.11 -63.19
C GLN A 132 -7.89 -9.32 -62.80
N GLY A 133 -8.79 -8.43 -63.20
CA GLY A 133 -10.23 -8.53 -62.88
C GLY A 133 -11.00 -9.62 -63.64
N LYS A 134 -10.36 -10.39 -64.53
CA LYS A 134 -11.01 -11.46 -65.34
C LYS A 134 -10.52 -12.87 -65.02
N GLU A 135 -9.35 -13.01 -64.40
CA GLU A 135 -8.68 -14.31 -64.18
C GLU A 135 -8.58 -14.70 -62.70
N ALA A 136 -8.76 -13.76 -61.77
CA ALA A 136 -8.68 -14.05 -60.34
C ALA A 136 -10.07 -13.91 -59.70
N ASP A 137 -10.57 -14.99 -59.11
CA ASP A 137 -11.63 -14.92 -58.10
C ASP A 137 -11.07 -14.17 -56.88
N THR A 138 -11.09 -12.83 -56.92
CA THR A 138 -10.64 -12.00 -55.81
C THR A 138 -11.68 -12.07 -54.70
N GLU A 139 -11.49 -13.00 -53.77
CA GLU A 139 -12.37 -13.17 -52.61
C GLU A 139 -12.04 -12.09 -51.56
N THR A 140 -12.91 -11.09 -51.45
CA THR A 140 -12.80 -10.04 -50.43
C THR A 140 -13.51 -10.51 -49.17
N GLN A 141 -12.78 -10.65 -48.05
CA GLN A 141 -13.39 -11.03 -46.77
C GLN A 141 -14.21 -9.88 -46.15
N GLU A 142 -13.66 -8.67 -46.16
CA GLU A 142 -14.31 -7.47 -45.63
C GLU A 142 -13.73 -6.23 -46.33
N ALA A 143 -14.61 -5.32 -46.76
CA ALA A 143 -14.23 -4.01 -47.25
C ALA A 143 -14.99 -2.94 -46.47
N GLN A 144 -14.27 -1.97 -45.91
CA GLN A 144 -14.88 -0.88 -45.17
C GLN A 144 -14.03 0.38 -45.22
N ARG A 145 -14.70 1.53 -45.17
CA ARG A 145 -14.06 2.83 -44.94
C ARG A 145 -13.42 2.83 -43.55
N THR A 146 -12.16 3.27 -43.46
CA THR A 146 -11.58 3.57 -42.15
C THR A 146 -12.33 4.76 -41.54
N PRO A 147 -12.96 4.64 -40.35
CA PRO A 147 -13.71 5.74 -39.75
C PRO A 147 -12.82 6.96 -39.51
N LEU A 148 -13.30 8.15 -39.88
CA LEU A 148 -12.58 9.42 -39.67
C LEU A 148 -12.38 9.75 -38.18
N ARG A 149 -13.25 9.23 -37.32
CA ARG A 149 -13.15 9.37 -35.86
C ARG A 149 -13.07 7.99 -35.21
N PRO A 150 -12.12 7.77 -34.30
CA PRO A 150 -12.15 6.59 -33.44
C PRO A 150 -13.47 6.58 -32.66
N ASN A 151 -14.16 5.45 -32.66
CA ASN A 151 -15.36 5.28 -31.85
C ASN A 151 -14.97 5.26 -30.37
N LEU A 152 -15.13 6.40 -29.69
CA LEU A 152 -14.83 6.57 -28.27
C LEU A 152 -15.75 5.73 -27.35
N ASN A 153 -16.89 5.24 -27.87
CA ASN A 153 -17.82 4.39 -27.13
C ASN A 153 -17.50 2.90 -27.24
N ARG A 154 -16.41 2.52 -27.93
CA ARG A 154 -15.95 1.13 -27.94
C ARG A 154 -15.38 0.82 -26.56
N SER A 155 -16.13 0.06 -25.76
CA SER A 155 -15.67 -0.49 -24.49
C SER A 155 -14.32 -1.17 -24.72
N SER A 156 -13.25 -0.63 -24.14
CA SER A 156 -11.98 -1.31 -24.01
C SER A 156 -12.19 -2.46 -23.01
N ALA A 157 -12.36 -3.68 -23.53
CA ALA A 157 -12.37 -4.90 -22.73
C ALA A 157 -10.96 -5.18 -22.16
#